data_AF-A0A485AET6-F1
#
_entry.id   AF-A0A485AET6-F1
#
_cell.length_a   1.000
_cell.length_b   1.000
_cell.length_c   1.000
_cell.angle_alpha   90.00
_cell.angle_beta   90.00
_cell.angle_gamma   90.00
#
_symmetry.space_group_name_H-M   'P 1'
#
loop_
_entity.id
_entity.type
_entity.pdbx_description
1 polymer ?
#
loop_
_entity_poly.entity_id
_entity_poly.type
_entity_poly.pdbx_seq_one_letter_code
_entity_poly.pdbx_strand_id
1 'polypeptide(L)' 'MAKLHDYYKDEVVAKLMTEFNYNSVMQVPRVEKITLNMGVGEAIADKKLLDNAAADLTAISVKNR' A
#
# COMPACT_ATOMS: atom_id res chain seq x y z
N MET A 1 -5.55 -10.11 -13.72
CA MET A 1 -5.74 -9.56 -12.35
C MET A 1 -4.38 -9.15 -11.81
N ALA A 2 -4.32 -8.32 -10.77
CA ALA A 2 -3.04 -7.86 -10.23
C ALA A 2 -2.33 -9.02 -9.53
N LYS A 3 -1.07 -9.31 -9.91
CA LYS A 3 -0.28 -10.47 -9.41
C LYS A 3 -0.29 -10.61 -7.88
N LEU A 4 -0.30 -9.48 -7.16
CA LEU A 4 -0.31 -9.44 -5.69
C LEU A 4 -1.66 -9.86 -5.09
N HIS A 5 -2.76 -9.49 -5.75
CA HIS A 5 -4.11 -9.84 -5.31
C HIS A 5 -4.37 -11.34 -5.47
N ASP A 6 -3.90 -11.93 -6.56
CA ASP A 6 -4.07 -13.36 -6.84
C ASP A 6 -3.23 -14.19 -5.85
N TYR A 7 -1.96 -13.80 -5.63
CA TYR A 7 -1.12 -14.40 -4.58
C TYR A 7 -1.74 -14.31 -3.17
N TYR A 8 -2.35 -13.17 -2.82
CA TYR A 8 -3.02 -13.02 -1.53
C TYR A 8 -4.19 -14.01 -1.38
N LYS A 9 -5.04 -14.13 -2.40
CA LYS A 9 -6.20 -15.02 -2.36
C LYS A 9 -5.82 -16.50 -2.36
N ASP A 10 -4.85 -16.88 -3.18
CA ASP A 10 -4.56 -18.29 -3.44
C ASP A 10 -3.61 -18.89 -2.39
N GLU A 11 -2.62 -18.10 -1.94
CA GLU A 11 -1.60 -18.59 -1.01
C GLU A 11 -1.73 -18.04 0.41
N VAL A 12 -1.87 -16.72 0.54
CA VAL A 12 -1.79 -16.07 1.87
C VAL A 12 -3.00 -16.39 2.73
N VAL A 13 -4.21 -16.35 2.14
CA VAL A 13 -5.46 -16.69 2.84
C VAL A 13 -5.43 -18.12 3.37
N ALA A 14 -4.98 -19.09 2.56
CA ALA A 14 -4.89 -20.49 2.96
C ALA A 14 -3.91 -20.67 4.14
N LYS A 15 -2.72 -20.06 4.06
CA LYS A 15 -1.71 -20.11 5.13
C LYS A 15 -2.23 -19.51 6.44
N LEU A 16 -2.87 -18.34 6.38
CA LEU A 16 -3.41 -17.67 7.57
C LEU A 16 -4.60 -18.41 8.20
N MET A 17 -5.48 -19.02 7.40
CA MET A 17 -6.58 -19.86 7.91
C MET A 17 -6.04 -21.04 8.72
N THR A 18 -4.97 -21.69 8.25
CA THR A 18 -4.35 -22.83 8.95
C THR A 18 -3.56 -22.39 10.17
N GLU A 19 -2.76 -21.32 10.08
CA GLU A 19 -1.89 -20.85 11.16
C GLU A 19 -2.69 -20.28 12.35
N PHE A 20 -3.76 -19.54 12.07
CA PHE A 20 -4.58 -18.86 13.09
C PHE A 20 -5.94 -19.53 13.32
N ASN A 21 -6.18 -20.66 12.65
CA ASN A 21 -7.36 -21.52 12.82
C ASN A 21 -8.70 -20.74 12.72
N TYR A 22 -8.79 -19.83 11.75
CA TYR A 22 -9.98 -19.02 11.51
C TYR A 22 -11.16 -19.89 11.00
N ASN A 23 -12.37 -19.57 11.44
CA ASN A 23 -13.57 -20.33 11.08
C ASN A 23 -14.22 -19.87 9.77
N SER A 24 -13.82 -18.69 9.28
CA SER A 24 -14.38 -18.10 8.06
C SER A 24 -13.32 -17.32 7.31
N VAL A 25 -13.33 -17.44 5.99
CA VAL A 25 -12.44 -16.70 5.07
C VAL A 25 -12.55 -15.19 5.26
N MET A 26 -13.71 -14.70 5.71
CA MET A 26 -13.95 -13.29 5.98
C MET A 26 -13.19 -12.76 7.22
N GLN A 27 -12.68 -13.65 8.08
CA GLN A 27 -11.88 -13.29 9.25
C GLN A 27 -10.41 -13.06 8.91
N VAL A 28 -9.96 -13.47 7.71
CA VAL A 28 -8.57 -13.33 7.30
C VAL A 28 -8.23 -11.84 7.10
N PRO A 29 -7.19 -11.32 7.77
CA PRO A 29 -6.80 -9.91 7.67
C PRO A 29 -6.42 -9.50 6.25
N ARG A 30 -7.02 -8.40 5.76
CA ARG A 30 -6.76 -7.82 4.44
C ARG A 30 -6.08 -6.46 4.52
N VAL A 31 -5.29 -6.12 3.51
CA VAL A 31 -4.74 -4.76 3.36
C VAL A 31 -5.83 -3.83 2.85
N GLU A 32 -6.27 -2.88 3.69
CA GLU A 32 -7.35 -1.94 3.34
C GLU A 32 -6.83 -0.71 2.57
N LYS A 33 -5.73 -0.11 3.02
CA LYS A 33 -5.12 1.06 2.39
C LYS A 33 -3.62 1.09 2.62
N ILE A 34 -2.90 1.65 1.65
CA ILE A 34 -1.46 1.96 1.77
C ILE A 34 -1.33 3.48 1.66
N THR A 35 -0.88 4.13 2.73
CA THR A 35 -0.62 5.57 2.75
C THR A 35 0.87 5.82 2.55
N LEU A 36 1.24 6.51 1.49
CA LEU A 36 2.60 7.03 1.30
C LEU A 36 2.70 8.41 1.92
N ASN A 37 3.68 8.58 2.80
CA ASN A 37 4.00 9.86 3.42
C ASN A 37 5.47 10.20 3.11
N MET A 38 5.74 11.48 2.94
CA MET A 38 7.08 12.00 2.72
C MET A 38 7.23 13.26 3.55
N GLY A 39 8.17 13.22 4.50
CA GLY A 39 8.48 14.36 5.36
C GLY A 39 9.29 15.39 4.59
N VAL A 40 8.72 16.58 4.40
CA VAL A 40 9.34 17.72 3.70
C VAL A 40 9.62 18.88 4.67
N GLY A 41 10.25 18.55 5.80
CA GLY A 41 10.45 19.50 6.91
C GLY A 41 11.32 20.72 6.57
N GLU A 42 12.40 20.52 5.79
CA GLU A 42 13.30 21.60 5.37
C GLU A 42 12.78 22.35 4.11
N ALA A 43 11.87 21.73 3.36
CA ALA A 43 11.35 22.27 2.10
C ALA A 43 10.18 23.25 2.29
N ILE A 44 9.71 23.50 3.52
CA ILE A 44 8.65 24.49 3.80
C ILE A 44 9.06 25.90 3.32
N ALA A 45 10.36 26.21 3.36
CA ALA A 45 10.89 27.50 2.94
C ALA A 45 10.98 27.67 1.41
N ASP A 46 10.98 26.56 0.64
CA ASP A 46 11.15 26.60 -0.82
C ASP A 46 10.05 25.80 -1.53
N LYS A 47 9.11 26.54 -2.11
CA LYS A 47 7.96 26.01 -2.84
C LYS A 47 8.37 25.06 -3.98
N LYS A 48 9.53 25.26 -4.61
CA LYS A 48 10.00 24.39 -5.70
C LYS A 48 10.34 22.98 -5.22
N LEU A 49 10.90 22.86 -4.02
CA LEU A 49 11.22 21.57 -3.43
C LEU A 49 9.96 20.79 -3.05
N LEU A 50 8.91 21.48 -2.57
CA LEU A 50 7.61 20.86 -2.31
C LEU A 50 6.96 20.34 -3.60
N ASP A 51 6.98 21.13 -4.67
CA ASP A 51 6.41 20.74 -5.97
C ASP A 51 7.17 19.54 -6.57
N ASN A 52 8.50 19.51 -6.47
CA ASN A 52 9.33 18.39 -6.92
C ASN A 52 9.03 17.12 -6.11
N ALA A 53 8.96 17.24 -4.80
CA ALA A 53 8.73 16.10 -3.93
C ALA A 53 7.31 15.52 -4.19
N ALA A 54 6.31 16.37 -4.45
CA ALA A 54 4.98 15.93 -4.85
C ALA A 54 5.00 15.23 -6.22
N ALA A 55 5.79 15.73 -7.17
CA ALA A 55 5.97 15.09 -8.48
C ALA A 55 6.64 13.70 -8.35
N ASP A 56 7.67 13.58 -7.51
CA ASP A 56 8.36 12.31 -7.25
C ASP A 56 7.43 11.29 -6.58
N LEU A 57 6.68 11.69 -5.56
CA LEU A 57 5.66 10.82 -4.95
C LEU A 57 4.60 10.38 -5.96
N THR A 58 4.22 11.27 -6.88
CA THR A 58 3.24 10.95 -7.93
C THR A 58 3.81 9.93 -8.92
N ALA A 59 5.07 10.11 -9.33
CA ALA A 59 5.78 9.18 -10.21
C ALA A 59 5.93 7.78 -9.56
N ILE A 60 6.24 7.73 -8.26
CA ILE A 60 6.45 6.48 -7.51
C ILE A 60 5.12 5.78 -7.20
N SER A 61 4.10 6.52 -6.76
CA SER A 61 2.83 5.94 -6.32
C SER A 61 1.92 5.50 -7.47
N VAL A 62 2.21 5.93 -8.71
CA VAL A 62 1.40 5.63 -9.91
C VAL A 62 -0.09 5.92 -9.68
N LYS A 63 -0.42 6.97 -8.90
CA LYS A 63 -1.80 7.32 -8.51
C LYS A 63 -2.60 8.04 -9.62
N ASN A 64 -2.21 7.89 -10.89
CA ASN A 64 -2.87 8.55 -12.02
C ASN A 64 -3.50 7.57 -13.03
N ARG A 65 -3.93 6.40 -12.55
CA ARG A 65 -4.84 5.49 -13.26
C ARG A 65 -6.08 5.23 -12.43
#